data_AF-A0A660TAH9-F1
#
_entry.id   AF-A0A660TAH9-F1
#
_cell.length_a   1.000
_cell.length_b   1.000
_cell.length_c   1.000
_cell.angle_alpha   90.00
_cell.angle_beta   90.00
_cell.angle_gamma   90.00
#
_symmetry.space_group_name_H-M   'P 1'
#
loop_
_entity.id
_entity.type
_entity.pdbx_description
1 polymer ?
#
loop_
_entity_poly.entity_id
_entity_poly.type
_entity_poly.pdbx_seq_one_letter_code
_entity_poly.pdbx_strand_id
1 'polypeptide(L)'
;IALFAAESINIIENRYNKKIEKLKLELKSGESLEISAKLGRLFFELAMLNKERDSIKKFFLRESYRYFSDIRGKKGLSEDELNTLVRILIELKLYRNAAEVINKEKTEETTVYLFQKAEIEFAMGNYAETRDICREIMDKSEKITKKEQMVLDYWVGE
;
A
#
# COMPACT_ATOMS: atom_id res chain seq x y z
N ILE A 1 12.93 -8.50 27.64
CA ILE A 1 11.79 -8.37 26.69
C ILE A 1 12.24 -7.72 25.37
N ALA A 2 13.00 -6.62 25.39
CA ALA A 2 13.50 -5.97 24.15
C ALA A 2 14.41 -6.84 23.27
N LEU A 3 15.30 -7.65 23.86
CA LEU A 3 16.22 -8.53 23.10
C LEU A 3 15.47 -9.62 22.33
N PHE A 4 14.51 -10.30 22.97
CA PHE A 4 13.69 -11.33 22.32
C PHE A 4 12.80 -10.77 21.19
N ALA A 5 12.31 -9.54 21.33
CA ALA A 5 11.57 -8.85 20.28
C ALA A 5 12.47 -8.50 19.08
N ALA A 6 13.69 -8.03 19.34
CA ALA A 6 14.69 -7.74 18.31
C ALA A 6 15.15 -9.02 17.58
N GLU A 7 15.38 -10.12 18.30
CA GLU A 7 15.70 -11.42 17.71
C GLU A 7 14.55 -11.96 16.85
N SER A 8 13.32 -11.81 17.32
CA SER A 8 12.12 -12.23 16.56
C SER A 8 11.98 -11.46 15.24
N ILE A 9 12.21 -10.15 15.25
CA ILE A 9 12.20 -9.31 14.03
C ILE A 9 13.31 -9.76 13.08
N ASN A 10 14.54 -9.94 13.56
CA ASN A 10 15.66 -10.38 12.73
C ASN A 10 15.39 -11.75 12.09
N ILE A 11 14.78 -12.69 12.81
CA ILE A 11 14.40 -14.01 12.28
C ILE A 11 13.35 -13.87 11.16
N ILE A 12 12.35 -13.00 11.36
CA ILE A 12 11.33 -12.72 10.36
C ILE A 12 11.99 -12.09 9.12
N GLU A 13 12.78 -11.04 9.27
CA GLU A 13 13.47 -10.37 8.16
C GLU A 13 14.36 -11.34 7.36
N ASN A 14 15.11 -12.20 8.05
CA ASN A 14 15.92 -13.23 7.40
C ASN A 14 15.06 -14.22 6.60
N ARG A 15 13.87 -14.59 7.08
CA ARG A 15 12.95 -15.46 6.35
C ARG A 15 12.43 -14.77 5.08
N TYR A 16 12.09 -13.50 5.15
CA TYR A 16 11.67 -12.71 3.99
C TYR A 16 12.80 -12.56 2.97
N ASN A 17 14.00 -12.20 3.42
CA ASN A 17 15.18 -12.05 2.57
C ASN A 17 15.50 -13.35 1.82
N LYS A 18 15.46 -14.52 2.50
CA LYS A 18 15.64 -15.82 1.83
C LYS A 18 14.61 -16.08 0.73
N LYS A 19 13.33 -15.74 0.97
CA LYS A 19 12.27 -15.87 -0.04
C LYS A 19 12.48 -14.93 -1.22
N ILE A 20 12.83 -13.68 -0.94
CA ILE A 20 13.11 -12.66 -1.95
C ILE A 20 14.27 -13.09 -2.85
N GLU A 21 15.38 -13.54 -2.27
CA GLU A 21 16.54 -13.97 -3.06
C GLU A 21 16.21 -15.19 -3.93
N LYS A 22 15.44 -16.15 -3.42
CA LYS A 22 14.95 -17.28 -4.24
C LYS A 22 14.11 -16.79 -5.44
N LEU A 23 13.13 -15.92 -5.20
CA LEU A 23 12.26 -15.40 -6.25
C LEU A 23 13.02 -14.52 -7.26
N LYS A 24 14.03 -13.75 -6.83
CA LYS A 24 14.91 -13.01 -7.74
C LYS A 24 15.69 -13.94 -8.67
N LEU A 25 16.18 -15.07 -8.17
CA LEU A 25 16.85 -16.08 -8.99
C LEU A 25 15.89 -16.71 -10.01
N GLU A 26 14.66 -17.03 -9.59
CA GLU A 26 13.62 -17.52 -10.50
C GLU A 26 13.28 -16.47 -11.58
N LEU A 27 13.14 -15.20 -11.22
CA LEU A 27 12.87 -14.12 -12.18
C LEU A 27 14.02 -13.88 -13.17
N LYS A 28 15.27 -14.15 -12.78
CA LYS A 28 16.41 -14.10 -13.71
C LYS A 28 16.37 -15.20 -14.75
N SER A 29 15.70 -16.32 -14.46
CA SER A 29 15.58 -17.46 -15.37
C SER A 29 14.47 -17.31 -16.42
N GLY A 30 13.59 -16.32 -16.24
CA GLY A 30 12.52 -15.99 -17.17
C GLY A 30 11.64 -14.88 -16.65
N GLU A 31 11.02 -14.13 -17.55
CA GLU A 31 10.10 -13.07 -17.18
C GLU A 31 8.78 -13.66 -16.65
N SER A 32 8.39 -13.27 -15.44
CA SER A 32 7.11 -13.68 -14.84
C SER A 32 6.51 -12.56 -14.00
N LEU A 33 5.37 -12.04 -14.48
CA LEU A 33 4.62 -11.00 -13.79
C LEU A 33 4.11 -11.48 -12.42
N GLU A 34 3.79 -12.76 -12.29
CA GLU A 34 3.38 -13.35 -11.01
C GLU A 34 4.52 -13.31 -9.99
N ILE A 35 5.74 -13.64 -10.41
CA ILE A 35 6.93 -13.56 -9.55
C ILE A 35 7.23 -12.10 -9.20
N SER A 36 7.11 -11.17 -10.16
CA SER A 36 7.22 -9.73 -9.90
C SER A 36 6.20 -9.26 -8.85
N ALA A 37 4.95 -9.71 -8.94
CA ALA A 37 3.91 -9.32 -7.99
C ALA A 37 4.21 -9.85 -6.59
N LYS A 38 4.67 -11.11 -6.49
CA LYS A 38 5.12 -11.71 -5.22
C LYS A 38 6.30 -10.95 -4.61
N LEU A 39 7.29 -10.59 -5.41
CA LEU A 39 8.43 -9.77 -4.97
C LEU A 39 7.96 -8.41 -4.47
N GLY A 40 7.12 -7.72 -5.23
CA GLY A 40 6.52 -6.44 -4.84
C GLY A 40 5.83 -6.51 -3.48
N ARG A 41 4.97 -7.51 -3.27
CA ARG A 41 4.27 -7.74 -1.99
C ARG A 41 5.24 -8.01 -0.83
N LEU A 42 6.23 -8.88 -1.01
CA LEU A 42 7.22 -9.19 0.04
C LEU A 42 8.03 -7.96 0.46
N PHE A 43 8.42 -7.12 -0.50
CA PHE A 43 9.10 -5.86 -0.20
C PHE A 43 8.17 -4.89 0.55
N PHE A 44 6.90 -4.79 0.16
CA PHE A 44 5.94 -3.97 0.88
C PHE A 44 5.74 -4.44 2.33
N GLU A 45 5.58 -5.75 2.55
CA GLU A 45 5.45 -6.36 3.87
C GLU A 45 6.70 -6.08 4.74
N LEU A 46 7.90 -6.22 4.17
CA LEU A 46 9.14 -5.85 4.86
C LEU A 46 9.17 -4.37 5.23
N ALA A 47 8.70 -3.47 4.36
CA ALA A 47 8.59 -2.06 4.70
C ALA A 47 7.64 -1.84 5.90
N MET A 48 6.51 -2.57 5.92
CA MET A 48 5.52 -2.47 7.00
C MET A 48 5.98 -3.10 8.32
N LEU A 49 6.95 -4.01 8.31
CA LEU A 49 7.62 -4.50 9.51
C LEU A 49 8.64 -3.49 10.06
N ASN A 50 9.11 -2.59 9.20
CA ASN A 50 10.19 -1.63 9.46
C ASN A 50 9.71 -0.21 9.78
N LYS A 51 8.52 -0.06 10.36
CA LYS A 51 7.86 1.27 10.52
C LYS A 51 8.73 2.31 11.22
N GLU A 52 9.50 1.89 12.23
CA GLU A 52 10.36 2.76 13.03
C GLU A 52 11.73 3.05 12.38
N ARG A 53 12.08 2.34 11.30
CA ARG A 53 13.37 2.44 10.60
C ARG A 53 13.16 3.10 9.24
N ASP A 54 12.97 4.41 9.22
CA ASP A 54 12.53 5.19 8.05
C ASP A 54 13.39 4.95 6.78
N SER A 55 14.71 4.87 6.91
CA SER A 55 15.61 4.59 5.78
C SER A 55 15.40 3.20 5.19
N ILE A 56 15.26 2.18 6.04
CA ILE A 56 15.02 0.78 5.65
C ILE A 56 13.61 0.64 5.06
N LYS A 57 12.61 1.25 5.69
CA LYS A 57 11.23 1.32 5.18
C LYS A 57 11.21 1.91 3.77
N LYS A 58 11.81 3.08 3.56
CA LYS A 58 11.88 3.74 2.25
C LYS A 58 12.60 2.91 1.20
N PHE A 59 13.68 2.23 1.57
CA PHE A 59 14.36 1.30 0.67
C PHE A 59 13.39 0.22 0.17
N PHE A 60 12.72 -0.48 1.08
CA PHE A 60 11.80 -1.55 0.71
C PHE A 60 10.55 -1.05 -0.04
N LEU A 61 10.02 0.14 0.29
CA LEU A 61 8.94 0.76 -0.47
C LEU A 61 9.35 1.07 -1.91
N ARG A 62 10.57 1.57 -2.15
CA ARG A 62 11.08 1.83 -3.51
C ARG A 62 11.26 0.55 -4.31
N GLU A 63 11.79 -0.50 -3.67
CA GLU A 63 11.89 -1.81 -4.30
C GLU A 63 10.51 -2.36 -4.68
N SER A 64 9.54 -2.26 -3.78
CA SER A 64 8.16 -2.68 -4.03
C SER A 64 7.51 -1.88 -5.18
N TYR A 65 7.65 -0.55 -5.15
CA TYR A 65 7.16 0.36 -6.19
C TYR A 65 7.68 -0.03 -7.57
N ARG A 66 8.98 -0.39 -7.68
CA ARG A 66 9.58 -0.79 -8.96
C ARG A 66 8.84 -1.98 -9.57
N TYR A 67 8.60 -3.03 -8.79
CA TYR A 67 7.91 -4.22 -9.31
C TYR A 67 6.48 -3.92 -9.75
N PHE A 68 5.71 -3.17 -8.96
CA PHE A 68 4.33 -2.82 -9.35
C PHE A 68 4.29 -1.84 -10.53
N SER A 69 5.25 -0.94 -10.65
CA SER A 69 5.38 -0.06 -11.82
C SER A 69 5.72 -0.83 -13.09
N ASP A 70 6.62 -1.81 -12.99
CA ASP A 70 6.97 -2.68 -14.12
C ASP A 70 5.77 -3.53 -14.56
N ILE A 71 5.00 -4.06 -13.59
CA ILE A 71 3.77 -4.80 -13.88
C ILE A 71 2.77 -3.89 -14.59
N ARG A 72 2.50 -2.71 -14.03
CA ARG A 72 1.60 -1.68 -14.59
C ARG A 72 1.97 -1.30 -16.03
N GLY A 73 3.26 -1.21 -16.32
CA GLY A 73 3.76 -0.90 -17.66
C GLY A 73 3.53 -2.01 -18.69
N LYS A 74 3.36 -3.26 -18.25
CA LYS A 74 3.21 -4.45 -19.10
C LYS A 74 1.76 -4.94 -19.19
N LYS A 75 1.02 -4.82 -18.09
CA LYS A 75 -0.40 -5.15 -17.96
C LYS A 75 -1.08 -4.14 -17.04
N GLY A 76 -2.40 -4.06 -17.11
CA GLY A 76 -3.17 -3.42 -16.04
C GLY A 76 -2.93 -4.11 -14.69
N LEU A 77 -3.01 -3.35 -13.61
CA LEU A 77 -2.94 -3.89 -12.25
C LEU A 77 -4.26 -4.57 -11.89
N SER A 78 -4.19 -5.68 -11.14
CA SER A 78 -5.36 -6.16 -10.41
C SER A 78 -5.71 -5.21 -9.28
N GLU A 79 -6.92 -5.31 -8.72
CA GLU A 79 -7.38 -4.46 -7.62
C GLU A 79 -6.40 -4.50 -6.43
N ASP A 80 -5.96 -5.68 -6.00
CA ASP A 80 -4.95 -5.84 -4.94
C ASP A 80 -3.62 -5.16 -5.27
N GLU A 81 -3.16 -5.31 -6.52
CA GLU A 81 -1.89 -4.74 -6.99
C GLU A 81 -1.98 -3.21 -7.01
N LEU A 82 -3.10 -2.66 -7.46
CA LEU A 82 -3.41 -1.23 -7.44
C LEU A 82 -3.47 -0.71 -6.01
N ASN A 83 -4.24 -1.37 -5.14
CA ASN A 83 -4.36 -1.00 -3.73
C ASN A 83 -3.00 -0.97 -3.03
N THR A 84 -2.13 -1.93 -3.33
CA THR A 84 -0.77 -1.97 -2.80
C THR A 84 0.09 -0.82 -3.34
N LEU A 85 0.03 -0.55 -4.66
CA LEU A 85 0.76 0.54 -5.29
C LEU A 85 0.34 1.91 -4.72
N VAL A 86 -0.96 2.15 -4.56
CA VAL A 86 -1.49 3.38 -3.97
C VAL A 86 -1.01 3.54 -2.53
N ARG A 87 -1.07 2.48 -1.71
CA ARG A 87 -0.56 2.52 -0.34
C ARG A 87 0.95 2.82 -0.31
N ILE A 88 1.75 2.26 -1.22
CA ILE A 88 3.19 2.58 -1.34
C ILE A 88 3.40 4.07 -1.61
N LEU A 89 2.62 4.65 -2.53
CA LEU A 89 2.73 6.07 -2.88
C LEU A 89 2.35 6.97 -1.70
N ILE A 90 1.28 6.64 -0.97
CA ILE A 90 0.88 7.33 0.26
C ILE A 90 2.00 7.28 1.30
N GLU A 91 2.56 6.09 1.56
CA GLU A 91 3.66 5.91 2.52
C GLU A 91 4.94 6.65 2.13
N LEU A 92 5.18 6.83 0.83
CA LEU A 92 6.27 7.65 0.28
C LEU A 92 5.93 9.15 0.22
N LYS A 93 4.73 9.55 0.66
CA LYS A 93 4.20 10.93 0.59
C LYS A 93 4.10 11.49 -0.83
N LEU A 94 3.94 10.62 -1.82
CA LEU A 94 3.77 10.97 -3.23
C LEU A 94 2.27 11.08 -3.57
N TYR A 95 1.54 11.93 -2.84
CA TYR A 95 0.08 11.97 -2.87
C TYR A 95 -0.51 12.34 -4.23
N ARG A 96 0.13 13.25 -4.98
CA ARG A 96 -0.29 13.58 -6.35
C ARG A 96 -0.23 12.36 -7.28
N ASN A 97 0.88 11.61 -7.22
CA ASN A 97 1.02 10.38 -7.99
C ASN A 97 0.00 9.33 -7.55
N ALA A 98 -0.29 9.24 -6.24
CA ALA A 98 -1.32 8.35 -5.72
C ALA A 98 -2.71 8.70 -6.30
N ALA A 99 -3.06 9.99 -6.31
CA ALA A 99 -4.30 10.50 -6.89
C ALA A 99 -4.40 10.21 -8.39
N GLU A 100 -3.33 10.42 -9.15
CA GLU A 100 -3.29 10.12 -10.59
C GLU A 100 -3.48 8.62 -10.87
N VAL A 101 -2.78 7.77 -10.11
CA VAL A 101 -2.86 6.31 -10.28
C VAL A 101 -4.24 5.77 -9.93
N ILE A 102 -4.76 6.13 -8.75
CA ILE A 102 -6.04 5.59 -8.27
C ILE A 102 -7.22 6.02 -9.16
N ASN A 103 -7.18 7.24 -9.73
CA ASN A 103 -8.24 7.73 -10.61
C ASN A 103 -8.15 7.16 -12.04
N LYS A 104 -6.94 6.90 -12.55
CA LYS A 104 -6.72 6.40 -13.91
C LYS A 104 -7.04 4.91 -14.04
N GLU A 105 -6.75 4.12 -13.01
CA GLU A 105 -6.88 2.65 -13.03
C GLU A 105 -8.12 2.15 -12.29
N LYS A 106 -9.03 3.08 -11.97
CA LYS A 106 -10.30 2.80 -11.33
C LYS A 106 -11.09 1.77 -12.14
N THR A 107 -11.44 0.66 -11.48
CA THR A 107 -12.38 -0.34 -12.00
C THR A 107 -13.76 -0.17 -11.38
N GLU A 108 -13.86 -0.01 -10.05
CA GLU A 108 -15.11 0.17 -9.30
C GLU A 108 -14.91 1.07 -8.05
N GLU A 109 -15.97 1.74 -7.59
CA GLU A 109 -15.96 2.53 -6.33
C GLU A 109 -16.19 1.63 -5.12
N THR A 110 -15.21 0.81 -4.79
CA THR A 110 -15.26 0.01 -3.56
C THR A 110 -15.00 0.88 -2.33
N THR A 111 -15.43 0.41 -1.15
CA THR A 111 -15.13 1.09 0.13
C THR A 111 -13.63 1.29 0.33
N VAL A 112 -12.80 0.32 -0.09
CA VAL A 112 -11.34 0.41 -0.03
C VAL A 112 -10.82 1.56 -0.89
N TYR A 113 -11.32 1.68 -2.14
CA TYR A 113 -10.99 2.79 -3.02
C TYR A 113 -11.35 4.14 -2.39
N LEU A 114 -12.57 4.26 -1.85
CA LEU A 114 -13.04 5.50 -1.23
C LEU A 114 -12.18 5.90 -0.02
N PHE A 115 -11.79 4.94 0.83
CA PHE A 115 -10.89 5.21 1.95
C PHE A 115 -9.52 5.70 1.50
N GLN A 116 -8.92 5.06 0.50
CA GLN A 116 -7.63 5.50 -0.05
C GLN A 116 -7.74 6.89 -0.67
N LYS A 117 -8.82 7.17 -1.38
CA LYS A 117 -9.09 8.49 -1.97
C LYS A 117 -9.23 9.55 -0.88
N ALA A 118 -10.03 9.30 0.15
CA ALA A 118 -10.18 10.21 1.30
C ALA A 118 -8.83 10.49 1.99
N GLU A 119 -8.01 9.45 2.20
CA GLU A 119 -6.67 9.58 2.79
C GLU A 119 -5.75 10.46 1.93
N ILE A 120 -5.77 10.27 0.60
CA ILE A 120 -4.99 11.07 -0.35
C ILE A 120 -5.43 12.55 -0.33
N GLU A 121 -6.74 12.82 -0.42
CA GLU A 121 -7.27 14.19 -0.39
C GLU A 121 -6.96 14.88 0.94
N PHE A 122 -7.10 14.17 2.06
CA PHE A 122 -6.80 14.70 3.39
C PHE A 122 -5.32 15.06 3.50
N ALA A 123 -4.43 14.20 3.02
CA ALA A 123 -2.99 14.43 3.03
C ALA A 123 -2.55 15.60 2.12
N MET A 124 -3.34 15.92 1.09
CA MET A 124 -3.13 17.08 0.23
C MET A 124 -3.75 18.37 0.80
N GLY A 125 -4.53 18.30 1.87
CA GLY A 125 -5.21 19.44 2.48
C GLY A 125 -6.58 19.77 1.86
N ASN A 126 -7.13 18.86 1.05
CA ASN A 126 -8.42 19.01 0.37
C ASN A 126 -9.56 18.53 1.27
N TYR A 127 -9.74 19.21 2.40
CA TYR A 127 -10.63 18.74 3.47
C TYR A 127 -12.12 18.73 3.09
N ALA A 128 -12.54 19.59 2.15
CA ALA A 128 -13.92 19.60 1.66
C ALA A 128 -14.20 18.30 0.91
N GLU A 129 -13.32 17.93 -0.02
CA GLU A 129 -13.37 16.69 -0.78
C GLU A 129 -13.26 15.47 0.13
N THR A 130 -12.35 15.48 1.12
CA THR A 130 -12.26 14.40 2.11
C THR A 130 -13.61 14.19 2.81
N ARG A 131 -14.25 15.25 3.29
CA ARG A 131 -15.53 15.16 4.00
C ARG A 131 -16.63 14.59 3.11
N ASP A 132 -16.68 15.02 1.84
CA ASP A 132 -17.69 14.54 0.90
C ASP A 132 -17.50 13.05 0.60
N ILE A 133 -16.25 12.60 0.44
CA ILE A 133 -15.92 11.17 0.30
C ILE A 133 -16.27 10.39 1.57
N CYS A 134 -16.02 10.94 2.77
CA CYS A 134 -16.36 10.27 4.03
C CYS A 134 -17.88 10.05 4.16
N ARG A 135 -18.69 11.04 3.75
CA ARG A 135 -20.16 10.90 3.70
C ARG A 135 -20.58 9.81 2.72
N GLU A 136 -19.97 9.78 1.56
CA GLU A 136 -20.22 8.73 0.56
C GLU A 136 -19.92 7.32 1.11
N ILE A 137 -18.82 7.17 1.87
CA ILE A 137 -18.49 5.90 2.55
C ILE A 137 -19.58 5.51 3.55
N MET A 138 -20.03 6.47 4.39
CA MET A 138 -21.07 6.23 5.40
C MET A 138 -22.41 5.84 4.77
N ASP A 139 -22.76 6.43 3.62
CA ASP A 139 -24.01 6.18 2.92
C ASP A 139 -24.01 4.85 2.14
N LYS A 140 -22.85 4.46 1.55
CA LYS A 140 -22.74 3.27 0.69
C LYS A 140 -22.32 1.99 1.43
N SER A 141 -21.63 2.10 2.56
CA SER A 141 -21.00 0.93 3.19
C SER A 141 -21.96 0.22 4.15
N GLU A 142 -22.43 -0.96 3.75
CA GLU A 142 -23.25 -1.83 4.63
C GLU A 142 -22.49 -2.32 5.88
N LYS A 143 -21.15 -2.30 5.85
CA LYS A 143 -20.29 -2.79 6.94
C LYS A 143 -19.05 -1.92 7.09
N ILE A 144 -19.12 -0.94 7.99
CA ILE A 144 -17.96 -0.17 8.47
C ILE A 144 -17.49 -0.79 9.79
N THR A 145 -16.20 -1.10 9.90
CA THR A 145 -15.62 -1.55 11.17
C THR A 145 -15.50 -0.39 12.15
N LYS A 146 -15.47 -0.68 13.47
CA LYS A 146 -15.28 0.38 14.49
C LYS A 146 -14.04 1.25 14.25
N LYS A 147 -12.97 0.65 13.74
CA LYS A 147 -11.72 1.36 13.43
C LYS A 147 -11.89 2.31 12.26
N GLU A 148 -12.58 1.87 11.21
CA GLU A 148 -12.90 2.70 10.05
C GLU A 148 -13.82 3.85 10.45
N GLN A 149 -14.83 3.60 11.29
CA GLN A 149 -15.70 4.65 11.82
C GLN A 149 -14.90 5.72 12.55
N MET A 150 -14.00 5.34 13.46
CA MET A 150 -13.15 6.29 14.18
C MET A 150 -12.29 7.17 13.25
N VAL A 151 -11.86 6.63 12.10
CA VAL A 151 -11.10 7.40 11.11
C VAL A 151 -12.01 8.39 10.39
N LEU A 152 -13.22 7.97 10.03
CA LEU A 152 -14.22 8.84 9.40
C LEU A 152 -14.61 9.98 10.36
N ASP A 153 -14.96 9.67 11.61
CA ASP A 153 -15.33 10.66 12.63
C ASP A 153 -14.22 11.72 12.78
N TYR A 154 -12.96 11.27 12.87
CA TYR A 154 -11.80 12.17 12.93
C TYR A 154 -11.67 13.09 11.70
N TRP A 155 -11.88 12.56 10.49
CA TRP A 155 -11.77 13.36 9.26
C TRP A 155 -12.97 14.28 9.02
N VAL A 156 -14.15 13.92 9.52
CA VAL A 156 -15.38 14.72 9.42
C VAL A 156 -15.45 15.77 10.56
N GLY A 157 -14.74 15.55 11.66
CA GLY A 157 -14.68 16.44 12.82
C GLY A 157 -15.80 16.20 13.83
N GLU A 158 -16.27 14.96 13.95
CA GLU A 158 -17.32 14.51 14.89
C GLU A 158 -16.74 13.74 16.10
#